data_AF-G4RKB3-F1
#
_entry.id   AF-G4RKB3-F1
#
_cell.length_a   1.000
_cell.length_b   1.000
_cell.length_c   1.000
_cell.angle_alpha   90.00
_cell.angle_beta   90.00
_cell.angle_gamma   90.00
#
_symmetry.space_group_name_H-M   'P 1'
#
loop_
_entity.id
_entity.type
_entity.pdbx_description
1 polymer ?
#
loop_
_entity_poly.entity_id
_entity_poly.type
_entity_poly.pdbx_seq_one_letter_code
_entity_poly.pdbx_strand_id
1 'polypeptide(L)'
;MHRDKAVGAALVALGVVGILLYGWLVFLSPWSLAVLRATAFVAVAAVLGILAWVGYALATTPPPKPIEEIEKEVQKALEEIERQMQSSSTQASSP
;
A
#
# COMPACT_ATOMS: atom_id res chain seq x y z
N MET A 1 -7.45 -19.53 -19.09
CA MET A 1 -6.37 -20.44 -19.50
C MET A 1 -5.46 -19.83 -20.58
N HIS A 2 -5.93 -19.41 -21.77
CA HIS A 2 -5.06 -18.78 -22.79
C HIS A 2 -4.79 -17.28 -22.53
N ARG A 3 -5.75 -16.56 -21.91
CA ARG A 3 -5.64 -15.13 -21.61
C ARG A 3 -4.60 -14.85 -20.52
N ASP A 4 -4.56 -15.68 -19.49
CA ASP A 4 -3.60 -15.56 -18.38
C ASP A 4 -2.15 -15.74 -18.88
N LYS A 5 -1.95 -16.68 -19.82
CA LYS A 5 -0.66 -16.91 -20.47
C LYS A 5 -0.25 -15.75 -21.40
N ALA A 6 -1.21 -15.14 -22.11
CA ALA A 6 -0.96 -13.98 -22.96
C ALA A 6 -0.58 -12.74 -22.14
N VAL A 7 -1.24 -12.50 -21.01
CA VAL A 7 -0.88 -11.41 -20.09
C VAL A 7 0.51 -11.65 -19.50
N GLY A 8 0.82 -12.87 -19.06
CA GLY A 8 2.15 -13.23 -18.59
C GLY A 8 3.23 -13.02 -19.66
N ALA A 9 2.98 -13.45 -20.90
CA ALA A 9 3.90 -13.27 -22.01
C ALA A 9 4.09 -11.78 -22.38
N ALA A 10 3.02 -10.98 -22.34
CA ALA A 10 3.09 -9.55 -22.59
C ALA A 10 3.91 -8.82 -21.51
N LEU A 11 3.75 -9.18 -20.23
CA LEU A 11 4.55 -8.64 -19.14
C LEU A 11 6.04 -9.00 -19.27
N VAL A 12 6.34 -10.25 -19.63
CA VAL A 12 7.72 -10.69 -19.88
C VAL A 12 8.31 -9.93 -21.07
N ALA A 13 7.59 -9.83 -22.19
CA ALA A 13 8.05 -9.11 -23.37
C ALA A 13 8.30 -7.63 -23.05
N LEU A 14 7.40 -6.98 -22.32
CA LEU A 14 7.55 -5.58 -21.90
C LEU A 14 8.77 -5.40 -20.99
N GLY A 15 8.97 -6.30 -20.03
CA GLY A 15 10.13 -6.29 -19.15
C GLY A 15 11.45 -6.45 -19.91
N VAL A 16 11.52 -7.43 -20.81
CA VAL A 16 12.70 -7.68 -21.66
C VAL A 16 12.99 -6.48 -22.55
N VAL A 17 11.98 -5.90 -23.20
CA VAL A 17 12.12 -4.70 -24.04
C VAL A 17 12.62 -3.52 -23.19
N GLY A 18 12.07 -3.33 -22.00
CA GLY A 18 12.51 -2.28 -21.08
C GLY A 18 13.97 -2.44 -20.66
N ILE A 19 14.41 -3.66 -20.33
CA ILE A 19 15.81 -3.97 -19.98
C ILE A 19 16.74 -3.67 -21.16
N LEU A 20 16.37 -4.12 -22.37
CA LEU A 20 17.19 -3.91 -23.56
C LEU A 20 17.29 -2.42 -23.93
N LEU A 21 16.19 -1.68 -23.87
CA LEU A 21 16.18 -0.23 -24.11
C LEU A 21 17.01 0.53 -23.07
N TYR A 22 16.84 0.21 -21.78
CA TYR A 22 17.61 0.84 -20.71
C TYR A 22 19.11 0.54 -20.84
N GLY A 23 19.46 -0.74 -21.07
CA GLY A 23 20.84 -1.16 -21.30
C GLY A 23 21.45 -0.44 -22.50
N TRP A 24 20.72 -0.34 -23.63
CA TRP A 24 21.18 0.41 -24.79
C TRP A 24 21.43 1.90 -24.48
N LEU A 25 20.51 2.55 -23.76
CA LEU A 25 20.63 3.95 -23.37
C LEU A 25 21.78 4.21 -22.38
N VAL A 26 22.15 3.22 -21.56
CA VAL A 26 23.23 3.35 -20.58
C VAL A 26 24.59 3.00 -21.19
N PHE A 27 24.69 2.02 -22.09
CA PHE A 27 25.99 1.55 -22.58
C PHE A 27 26.41 2.16 -23.93
N LEU A 28 25.47 2.45 -24.83
CA LEU A 28 25.78 2.88 -26.21
C LEU A 28 25.46 4.35 -26.50
N SER A 29 24.79 5.05 -25.58
CA SER A 29 24.39 6.44 -25.79
C SER A 29 25.34 7.43 -25.09
N PRO A 30 25.66 8.58 -25.72
CA PRO A 30 26.41 9.66 -25.07
C PRO A 30 25.64 10.29 -23.89
N TRP A 31 24.34 10.01 -23.78
CA TRP A 31 23.48 10.44 -22.69
C TRP A 31 23.51 9.51 -21.47
N SER A 32 24.34 8.47 -21.49
CA SER A 32 24.52 7.50 -20.39
C SER A 32 24.63 8.18 -19.02
N LEU A 33 25.46 9.21 -18.91
CA LEU A 33 25.66 9.98 -17.68
C LEU A 33 24.38 10.69 -17.21
N ALA A 34 23.59 11.22 -18.12
CA ALA A 34 22.31 11.84 -17.79
C ALA A 34 21.27 10.80 -17.34
N VAL A 35 21.21 9.64 -18.00
CA VAL A 35 20.30 8.53 -17.66
C VAL A 35 20.66 7.94 -16.29
N LEU A 36 21.94 7.76 -16.01
CA LEU A 36 22.44 7.29 -14.70
C LEU A 36 22.14 8.31 -13.58
N ARG A 37 22.32 9.61 -13.84
CA ARG A 37 21.94 10.65 -12.88
C ARG A 37 20.44 10.66 -12.61
N ALA A 38 19.63 10.52 -13.66
CA ALA A 38 18.18 10.48 -13.53
C ALA A 38 17.71 9.26 -12.72
N THR A 39 18.24 8.06 -13.01
CA THR A 39 17.88 6.86 -12.24
C THR A 39 18.36 6.91 -10.80
N ALA A 40 19.57 7.40 -10.55
CA ALA A 40 20.08 7.62 -9.20
C ALA A 40 19.21 8.64 -8.45
N PHE A 41 18.79 9.73 -9.10
CA PHE A 41 17.88 10.72 -8.53
C PHE A 41 16.53 10.09 -8.20
N VAL A 42 15.93 9.30 -9.09
CA VAL A 42 14.65 8.61 -8.83
C VAL A 42 14.78 7.65 -7.66
N ALA A 43 15.88 6.90 -7.56
CA ALA A 43 16.12 6.00 -6.44
C ALA A 43 16.20 6.78 -5.10
N VAL A 44 16.96 7.87 -5.06
CA VAL A 44 17.06 8.72 -3.87
C VAL A 44 15.73 9.40 -3.55
N ALA A 45 15.01 9.91 -4.56
CA ALA A 45 13.70 10.53 -4.41
C ALA A 45 12.65 9.56 -3.89
N ALA A 46 12.70 8.28 -4.28
CA ALA A 46 11.82 7.26 -3.72
C ALA A 46 12.08 7.05 -2.22
N VAL A 47 13.35 6.94 -1.81
CA VAL A 47 13.73 6.80 -0.40
C VAL A 47 13.32 8.03 0.41
N LEU A 48 13.67 9.22 -0.07
CA LEU A 48 13.31 10.49 0.57
C LEU A 48 11.80 10.73 0.57
N GLY A 49 11.09 10.29 -0.47
CA GLY A 49 9.64 10.37 -0.54
C GLY A 49 8.96 9.52 0.52
N ILE A 50 9.46 8.30 0.78
CA ILE A 50 8.98 7.46 1.88
C ILE A 50 9.27 8.14 3.23
N LEU A 51 10.48 8.65 3.43
CA LEU A 51 10.84 9.35 4.68
C LEU A 51 9.98 10.61 4.89
N ALA A 52 9.74 11.39 3.83
CA ALA A 52 8.88 12.56 3.87
C ALA A 52 7.43 12.18 4.17
N TRP A 53 6.92 11.09 3.61
CA TRP A 53 5.59 10.58 3.91
C TRP A 53 5.45 10.14 5.37
N VAL A 54 6.44 9.42 5.91
CA VAL A 54 6.44 9.03 7.33
C VAL A 54 6.55 10.26 8.23
N GLY A 55 7.42 11.21 7.90
CA GLY A 55 7.54 12.47 8.63
C GLY A 55 6.25 13.29 8.59
N TYR A 56 5.57 13.31 7.44
CA TYR A 56 4.26 13.93 7.28
C TYR A 56 3.20 13.24 8.15
N ALA A 57 3.14 11.91 8.15
CA ALA A 57 2.23 11.16 9.01
C ALA A 57 2.49 11.48 10.49
N LEU A 58 3.75 11.44 10.96
CA LEU A 58 4.08 11.76 12.36
C LEU A 58 3.76 13.21 12.75
N ALA A 59 4.00 14.17 11.85
CA ALA A 59 3.70 15.57 12.09
C ALA A 59 2.18 15.87 12.09
N THR A 60 1.39 15.04 11.41
CA THR A 60 -0.05 15.22 11.26
C THR A 60 -0.88 14.25 12.08
N THR A 61 -0.27 13.23 12.70
CA THR A 61 -0.92 12.41 13.72
C THR A 61 -0.91 13.16 15.05
N PRO A 62 -2.06 13.67 15.51
CA PRO A 62 -2.17 14.12 16.90
C PRO A 62 -1.84 12.95 17.82
N PRO A 63 -1.21 13.22 18.99
CA PRO A 63 -0.80 12.20 19.93
C PRO A 63 -1.97 11.23 20.18
N PRO A 64 -1.70 9.91 20.13
CA PRO A 64 -2.73 8.89 20.26
C PRO A 64 -3.57 9.19 21.51
N LYS A 65 -4.89 9.26 21.33
CA LYS A 65 -5.83 9.50 22.43
C LYS A 65 -5.57 8.47 23.54
N PRO A 66 -5.71 8.85 24.82
CA PRO A 66 -5.54 7.92 25.94
C PRO A 66 -6.30 6.63 25.70
N ILE A 67 -5.61 5.49 25.90
CA ILE A 67 -6.12 4.14 25.58
C ILE A 67 -7.46 3.84 26.30
N GLU A 68 -7.71 4.50 27.44
CA GLU A 68 -8.94 4.36 28.23
C GLU A 68 -10.23 4.77 27.49
N GLU A 69 -10.19 5.78 26.61
CA GLU A 69 -11.40 6.18 25.84
C GLU A 69 -11.71 5.17 24.73
N ILE A 70 -10.67 4.65 24.07
CA ILE A 70 -10.79 3.65 22.99
C ILE A 70 -11.28 2.32 23.58
N GLU A 71 -10.77 1.91 24.75
CA GLU A 71 -11.21 0.68 25.43
C GLU A 71 -12.68 0.77 25.87
N LYS A 72 -13.12 1.94 26.36
CA LYS A 72 -14.53 2.17 26.74
C LYS A 72 -15.48 2.19 25.54
N GLU A 73 -15.09 2.80 24.42
CA GLU A 73 -15.90 2.78 23.19
C GLU A 73 -16.02 1.36 22.61
N VAL A 74 -14.93 0.59 22.62
CA VAL A 74 -14.92 -0.80 22.15
C VAL A 74 -15.74 -1.71 23.08
N GLN A 75 -15.62 -1.58 24.40
CA GLN A 75 -16.44 -2.34 25.36
C GLN A 75 -17.93 -2.03 25.19
N LYS A 76 -18.30 -0.75 25.04
CA LYS A 76 -19.70 -0.37 24.77
C LYS A 76 -20.22 -0.96 23.47
N ALA A 77 -19.42 -0.94 22.40
CA ALA A 77 -19.81 -1.52 21.12
C ALA A 77 -20.00 -3.04 21.23
N LEU A 78 -19.15 -3.75 22.00
CA LEU A 78 -19.32 -5.18 22.27
C LEU A 78 -20.58 -5.47 23.09
N GLU A 79 -20.83 -4.72 24.16
CA GLU A 79 -22.03 -4.88 25.01
C GLU A 79 -23.32 -4.66 24.22
N GLU A 80 -23.34 -3.67 23.31
CA GLU A 80 -24.50 -3.38 22.47
C GLU A 80 -24.75 -4.48 21.43
N ILE A 81 -23.68 -5.00 20.81
CA ILE A 81 -23.76 -6.15 19.89
C ILE A 81 -24.25 -7.39 20.63
N GLU A 82 -23.76 -7.67 21.85
CA GLU A 82 -24.18 -8.82 22.65
C GLU A 82 -25.64 -8.70 23.07
N ARG A 83 -26.09 -7.51 23.50
CA ARG A 83 -27.51 -7.24 23.77
C ARG A 83 -28.40 -7.39 22.55
N GLN A 84 -27.96 -6.93 21.38
CA GLN A 84 -28.69 -7.15 20.12
C GLN A 84 -28.76 -8.62 19.74
N MET A 85 -27.70 -9.38 19.97
CA MET A 85 -27.65 -10.81 19.67
C MET A 85 -28.56 -11.61 20.62
N GLN A 86 -28.60 -11.24 21.90
CA GLN A 86 -29.49 -11.83 22.91
C GLN A 86 -30.97 -11.46 22.69
N SER A 87 -31.26 -10.23 22.29
CA SER A 87 -32.64 -9.82 21.97
C SER A 87 -33.15 -10.50 20.69
N SER A 88 -32.27 -10.67 19.69
CA SER A 88 -32.58 -11.38 18.44
C SER A 88 -32.79 -12.89 18.65
N SER A 89 -32.01 -13.53 19.53
CA SER A 89 -32.16 -14.96 19.85
C SER A 89 -33.37 -15.25 20.74
N THR A 90 -33.72 -14.34 21.64
CA THR A 90 -34.92 -14.44 22.48
C THR A 90 -36.21 -14.21 21.66
N GLN A 91 -36.16 -13.34 20.64
CA GLN A 91 -37.30 -13.05 19.77
C GLN A 91 -37.55 -14.14 18.71
N ALA A 92 -36.52 -14.89 18.28
CA ALA A 92 -36.65 -16.04 17.40
C ALA A 92 -37.13 -17.34 18.09
N SER A 93 -37.22 -17.34 19.43
CA SER A 93 -37.55 -18.52 20.25
C SER A 93 -38.93 -18.47 20.91
N SER A 94 -39.74 -17.42 20.67
CA SER A 94 -41.13 -17.36 21.12
C SER A 94 -42.08 -17.83 20.00
N PRO A 95 -42.86 -18.92 20.19
CA PRO A 95 -43.90 -19.36 19.26
C PRO A 95 -45.14 -18.45 19.28
#